data_AF-A0A1I6GLE6-F1
#
_entry.id   AF-A0A1I6GLE6-F1
#
_cell.length_a   1.000
_cell.length_b   1.000
_cell.length_c   1.000
_cell.angle_alpha   90.00
_cell.angle_beta   90.00
_cell.angle_gamma   90.00
#
_symmetry.space_group_name_H-M   'P 1'
#
loop_
_entity.id
_entity.type
_entity.pdbx_description
1 polymer ?
#
loop_
_entity_poly.entity_id
_entity_poly.type
_entity_poly.pdbx_seq_one_letter_code
_entity_poly.pdbx_strand_id
1 'polypeptide(L)'
;MFTSVMALVLSHASNASNLHEAAAYGIAPLPSLQNQQCGVVEPVTLYLPQTQKRQVLEQLSQWHQHPLAQFVNCFSIQTYHAEQLQCDIVGSRARMDCRWQQTQTIDMNQRRIVFVRAGDGIASSTANQIILPINASLSLFAHEIGHWLGLADEYAMAPELAEGFCVGRYNHASFNVVVTDNTVMSGRELKQLWRRLPWRHAVADWRQLATQINDEQWRLGSAAESVGLHPVATCNAVAGKFAWRPLIAMTPMQYHDINEWPELYLELIAHPR
;
A
#
# COMPACT_ATOMS: atom_id res chain seq x y z
N MET A 1 -44.40 -36.07 -24.52
CA MET A 1 -43.79 -35.98 -23.18
C MET A 1 -42.44 -35.31 -23.35
N PHE A 2 -42.35 -34.01 -23.05
CA PHE A 2 -41.10 -33.26 -23.02
C PHE A 2 -40.79 -32.98 -21.55
N THR A 3 -39.70 -33.52 -21.03
CA THR A 3 -39.16 -33.15 -19.71
C THR A 3 -37.83 -32.44 -19.92
N SER A 4 -37.89 -31.12 -19.70
CA SER A 4 -36.77 -30.21 -19.59
C SER A 4 -36.03 -30.44 -18.28
N VAL A 5 -34.71 -30.62 -18.32
CA VAL A 5 -33.87 -30.60 -17.12
C VAL A 5 -33.12 -29.27 -17.13
N MET A 6 -33.64 -28.32 -16.35
CA MET A 6 -33.03 -27.03 -16.10
C MET A 6 -31.95 -27.23 -15.03
N ALA A 7 -30.68 -27.14 -15.42
CA ALA A 7 -29.57 -27.14 -14.49
C ALA A 7 -29.56 -25.80 -13.73
N LEU A 8 -29.92 -25.84 -12.45
CA LEU A 8 -29.78 -24.72 -11.53
C LEU A 8 -28.28 -24.57 -11.19
N VAL A 9 -27.61 -23.60 -11.80
CA VAL A 9 -26.30 -23.15 -11.32
C VAL A 9 -26.57 -22.20 -10.15
N LEU A 10 -26.37 -22.69 -8.93
CA LEU A 10 -26.37 -21.87 -7.72
C LEU A 10 -25.09 -21.01 -7.72
N SER A 11 -25.18 -19.80 -8.27
CA SER A 11 -24.17 -18.76 -8.03
C SER A 11 -24.25 -18.34 -6.57
N HIS A 12 -23.23 -18.66 -5.78
CA HIS A 12 -23.06 -18.08 -4.46
C HIS A 12 -22.71 -16.61 -4.65
N ALA A 13 -23.68 -15.72 -4.42
CA ALA A 13 -23.45 -14.28 -4.45
C ALA A 13 -22.66 -13.88 -3.20
N SER A 14 -21.45 -13.38 -3.40
CA SER A 14 -20.61 -12.80 -2.36
C SER A 14 -21.16 -11.42 -1.98
N ASN A 15 -21.66 -11.27 -0.75
CA ASN A 15 -22.02 -9.96 -0.20
C ASN A 15 -20.74 -9.20 0.18
N ALA A 16 -20.42 -8.14 -0.55
CA ALA A 16 -19.52 -7.09 -0.06
C ALA A 16 -20.32 -6.12 0.80
N SER A 17 -19.77 -5.71 1.94
CA SER A 17 -20.42 -4.74 2.84
C SER A 17 -19.58 -3.48 2.93
N ASN A 18 -20.23 -2.33 2.98
CA ASN A 18 -19.55 -1.10 3.40
C ASN A 18 -19.01 -1.26 4.81
N LEU A 19 -17.77 -0.84 5.06
CA LEU A 19 -17.19 -0.81 6.42
C LEU A 19 -18.05 0.01 7.39
N HIS A 20 -18.67 1.07 6.88
CA HIS A 20 -19.64 1.88 7.62
C HIS A 20 -20.90 1.07 8.01
N GLU A 21 -21.46 0.27 7.10
CA GLU A 21 -22.64 -0.57 7.38
C GLU A 21 -22.28 -1.71 8.34
N ALA A 22 -21.11 -2.32 8.18
CA ALA A 22 -20.61 -3.35 9.07
C ALA A 22 -20.39 -2.84 10.51
N ALA A 23 -20.02 -1.55 10.67
CA ALA A 23 -19.91 -0.89 11.97
C ALA A 23 -21.28 -0.51 12.56
N ALA A 24 -22.29 -0.26 11.72
CA ALA A 24 -23.61 0.24 12.14
C ALA A 24 -24.57 -0.84 12.67
N TYR A 25 -24.32 -2.15 12.44
CA TYR A 25 -25.19 -3.22 12.93
C TYR A 25 -25.00 -3.53 14.42
N GLY A 26 -25.51 -2.62 15.24
CA GLY A 26 -25.88 -2.83 16.65
C GLY A 26 -27.25 -2.23 17.00
N ILE A 27 -27.96 -1.63 16.04
CA ILE A 27 -29.27 -0.99 16.22
C ILE A 27 -30.17 -1.36 15.02
N ALA A 28 -31.46 -1.57 15.29
CA ALA A 28 -32.51 -2.09 14.39
C ALA A 28 -32.65 -1.37 13.03
N PRO A 29 -33.30 -1.98 12.02
CA PRO A 29 -33.07 -1.67 10.61
C PRO A 29 -33.82 -0.43 10.14
N LEU A 30 -33.11 0.44 9.42
CA LEU A 30 -33.69 1.41 8.50
C LEU A 30 -33.70 0.82 7.07
N PRO A 31 -34.63 1.26 6.20
CA PRO A 31 -35.00 0.54 4.99
C PRO A 31 -33.91 0.58 3.91
N SER A 32 -33.64 -0.62 3.38
CA SER A 32 -32.93 -0.97 2.14
C SER A 32 -31.57 -0.30 1.92
N LEU A 33 -30.53 -0.98 2.40
CA LEU A 33 -29.20 -0.95 1.81
C LEU A 33 -29.31 -1.31 0.32
N GLN A 34 -29.16 -0.32 -0.56
CA GLN A 34 -28.82 -0.60 -1.95
C GLN A 34 -27.42 -1.21 -1.94
N ASN A 35 -27.39 -2.51 -2.25
CA ASN A 35 -26.20 -3.29 -2.59
C ASN A 35 -25.11 -2.41 -3.20
N GLN A 36 -24.06 -2.11 -2.44
CA GLN A 36 -22.79 -1.80 -3.08
C GLN A 36 -22.25 -3.10 -3.68
N GLN A 37 -22.63 -3.36 -4.92
CA GLN A 37 -21.81 -4.17 -5.79
C GLN A 37 -20.57 -3.35 -6.09
N CYS A 38 -19.49 -3.60 -5.35
CA CYS A 38 -18.20 -3.13 -5.78
C CYS A 38 -17.95 -3.75 -7.16
N GLY A 39 -17.74 -2.95 -8.20
CA GLY A 39 -17.49 -3.44 -9.57
C GLY A 39 -16.18 -4.22 -9.76
N VAL A 40 -15.65 -4.86 -8.71
CA VAL A 40 -14.44 -5.69 -8.72
C VAL A 40 -14.80 -7.17 -8.72
N VAL A 41 -13.97 -7.98 -9.37
CA VAL A 41 -14.19 -9.44 -9.51
C VAL A 41 -14.06 -10.16 -8.17
N GLU A 42 -13.13 -9.72 -7.30
CA GLU A 42 -12.91 -10.29 -5.97
C GLU A 42 -12.64 -9.20 -4.91
N PRO A 43 -13.34 -9.23 -3.76
CA PRO A 43 -13.11 -8.28 -2.67
C PRO A 43 -11.84 -8.63 -1.89
N VAL A 44 -11.23 -7.62 -1.26
CA VAL A 44 -10.18 -7.81 -0.26
C VAL A 44 -10.81 -8.40 1.00
N THR A 45 -10.27 -9.51 1.50
CA THR A 45 -10.79 -10.10 2.75
C THR A 45 -10.12 -9.49 3.97
N LEU A 46 -10.93 -8.95 4.88
CA LEU A 46 -10.51 -8.51 6.21
C LEU A 46 -10.70 -9.65 7.22
N TYR A 47 -9.62 -10.17 7.77
CA TYR A 47 -9.65 -11.17 8.83
C TYR A 47 -9.51 -10.48 10.19
N LEU A 48 -10.56 -10.58 10.99
CA LEU A 48 -10.67 -9.90 12.28
C LEU A 48 -10.68 -10.93 13.43
N PRO A 49 -9.99 -10.68 14.55
CA PRO A 49 -10.14 -11.53 15.72
C PRO A 49 -11.59 -11.45 16.21
N GLN A 50 -12.22 -12.58 16.48
CA GLN A 50 -13.66 -12.64 16.81
C GLN A 50 -14.03 -11.68 17.96
N THR A 51 -13.17 -11.56 18.96
CA THR A 51 -13.41 -10.74 20.16
C THR A 51 -13.13 -9.25 19.98
N GLN A 52 -12.42 -8.84 18.92
CA GLN A 52 -12.09 -7.44 18.63
C GLN A 52 -12.71 -6.91 17.32
N LYS A 53 -13.54 -7.70 16.63
CA LYS A 53 -14.21 -7.31 15.37
C LYS A 53 -14.79 -5.90 15.43
N ARG A 54 -15.58 -5.58 16.46
CA ARG A 54 -16.28 -4.29 16.57
C ARG A 54 -15.30 -3.12 16.66
N GLN A 55 -14.25 -3.24 17.47
CA GLN A 55 -13.22 -2.21 17.63
C GLN A 55 -12.56 -1.89 16.27
N VAL A 56 -12.17 -2.91 15.52
CA VAL A 56 -11.52 -2.71 14.21
C VAL A 56 -12.48 -2.05 13.23
N LEU A 57 -13.73 -2.49 13.17
CA LEU A 57 -14.73 -1.90 12.27
C LEU A 57 -15.06 -0.45 12.62
N GLU A 58 -15.12 -0.11 13.91
CA GLU A 58 -15.28 1.27 14.39
C GLU A 58 -14.09 2.14 13.92
N GLN A 59 -12.86 1.66 14.04
CA GLN A 59 -11.66 2.37 13.57
C GLN A 59 -11.64 2.58 12.04
N LEU A 60 -12.10 1.59 11.27
CA LEU A 60 -12.13 1.65 9.81
C LEU A 60 -13.40 2.31 9.25
N SER A 61 -14.34 2.71 10.10
CA SER A 61 -15.64 3.26 9.66
C SER A 61 -15.51 4.48 8.75
N GLN A 62 -14.46 5.28 8.94
CA GLN A 62 -14.16 6.48 8.15
C GLN A 62 -13.35 6.21 6.87
N TRP A 63 -12.98 4.96 6.59
CA TRP A 63 -12.18 4.62 5.40
C TRP A 63 -12.83 5.12 4.11
N HIS A 64 -14.15 5.05 3.99
CA HIS A 64 -14.86 5.53 2.79
C HIS A 64 -14.63 7.01 2.46
N GLN A 65 -14.15 7.81 3.41
CA GLN A 65 -13.82 9.24 3.23
C GLN A 65 -12.34 9.45 2.88
N HIS A 66 -11.51 8.42 3.07
CA HIS A 66 -10.08 8.50 2.82
C HIS A 66 -9.80 8.54 1.30
N PRO A 67 -8.85 9.36 0.81
CA PRO A 67 -8.58 9.49 -0.62
C PRO A 67 -8.25 8.15 -1.32
N LEU A 68 -7.58 7.23 -0.63
CA LEU A 68 -7.25 5.91 -1.19
C LEU A 68 -8.43 4.95 -1.31
N ALA A 69 -9.58 5.24 -0.70
CA ALA A 69 -10.75 4.38 -0.81
C ALA A 69 -11.27 4.30 -2.25
N GLN A 70 -11.00 5.29 -3.09
CA GLN A 70 -11.33 5.20 -4.52
C GLN A 70 -10.63 4.04 -5.24
N PHE A 71 -9.48 3.57 -4.71
CA PHE A 71 -8.70 2.48 -5.29
C PHE A 71 -8.94 1.15 -4.57
N VAL A 72 -9.23 1.18 -3.26
CA VAL A 72 -9.52 -0.01 -2.45
C VAL A 72 -10.70 0.28 -1.52
N ASN A 73 -11.93 -0.03 -1.92
CA ASN A 73 -13.13 0.12 -1.07
C ASN A 73 -13.93 -1.17 -0.89
N CYS A 74 -13.57 -2.25 -1.57
CA CYS A 74 -14.34 -3.47 -1.53
C CYS A 74 -13.78 -4.48 -0.54
N PHE A 75 -14.49 -4.65 0.57
CA PHE A 75 -14.10 -5.55 1.64
C PHE A 75 -15.14 -6.64 1.89
N SER A 76 -14.67 -7.86 2.05
CA SER A 76 -15.40 -8.93 2.73
C SER A 76 -14.83 -9.10 4.13
N ILE A 77 -15.67 -9.44 5.11
CA ILE A 77 -15.23 -9.58 6.50
C ILE A 77 -15.32 -11.05 6.90
N GLN A 78 -14.21 -11.58 7.40
CA GLN A 78 -14.11 -12.89 8.02
C GLN A 78 -13.60 -12.74 9.44
N THR A 79 -14.01 -13.63 10.33
CA THR A 79 -13.51 -13.66 11.71
C THR A 79 -12.72 -14.92 11.98
N TYR A 80 -11.74 -14.83 12.86
CA TYR A 80 -10.92 -15.97 13.27
C TYR A 80 -10.72 -16.03 14.79
N HIS A 81 -10.38 -17.21 15.28
CA HIS A 81 -9.92 -17.47 16.64
C HIS A 81 -8.40 -17.48 16.71
N ALA A 82 -7.82 -17.04 17.83
CA ALA A 82 -6.38 -16.81 17.95
C ALA A 82 -5.52 -18.04 17.60
N GLU A 83 -5.99 -19.25 17.91
CA GLU A 83 -5.34 -20.52 17.61
C GLU A 83 -5.23 -20.83 16.11
N GLN A 84 -6.00 -20.16 15.26
CA GLN A 84 -5.99 -20.40 13.81
C GLN A 84 -4.84 -19.68 13.09
N LEU A 85 -4.18 -18.74 13.77
CA LEU A 85 -3.13 -17.90 13.22
C LEU A 85 -1.88 -17.99 14.10
N GLN A 86 -0.75 -18.33 13.49
CA GLN A 86 0.56 -18.27 14.13
C GLN A 86 1.29 -17.02 13.65
N CYS A 87 1.66 -16.14 14.57
CA CYS A 87 2.40 -14.92 14.28
C CYS A 87 3.79 -14.99 14.91
N ASP A 88 4.80 -14.67 14.10
CA ASP A 88 6.20 -14.53 14.50
C ASP A 88 6.66 -13.08 14.25
N ILE A 89 7.69 -12.66 14.98
CA ILE A 89 8.37 -11.37 14.77
C ILE A 89 9.62 -11.61 13.94
N VAL A 90 9.73 -10.93 12.79
CA VAL A 90 10.82 -11.13 11.83
C VAL A 90 11.58 -9.85 11.51
N GLY A 91 12.87 -10.01 11.23
CA GLY A 91 13.76 -8.94 10.80
C GLY A 91 14.18 -7.98 11.90
N SER A 92 15.04 -7.03 11.53
CA SER A 92 15.65 -6.05 12.44
C SER A 92 14.65 -5.02 13.00
N ARG A 93 13.47 -4.91 12.38
CA ARG A 93 12.39 -3.99 12.78
C ARG A 93 11.22 -4.65 13.49
N ALA A 94 11.36 -5.93 13.85
CA ALA A 94 10.31 -6.66 14.54
C ALA A 94 8.95 -6.62 13.79
N ARG A 95 9.00 -6.83 12.46
CA ARG A 95 7.80 -6.88 11.63
C ARG A 95 7.03 -8.15 11.92
N MET A 96 5.71 -8.07 11.85
CA MET A 96 4.86 -9.24 12.00
C MET A 96 4.89 -10.12 10.76
N ASP A 97 4.96 -11.43 10.95
CA ASP A 97 4.72 -12.46 9.94
C ASP A 97 3.72 -13.47 10.48
N CYS A 98 2.51 -13.49 9.92
CA CYS A 98 1.42 -14.33 10.38
C CYS A 98 1.00 -15.33 9.30
N ARG A 99 0.92 -16.59 9.71
CA ARG A 99 0.59 -17.73 8.87
C ARG A 99 -0.59 -18.48 9.45
N TRP A 100 -1.51 -18.86 8.57
CA TRP A 100 -2.65 -19.67 8.93
C TRP A 100 -2.23 -21.12 9.16
N GLN A 101 -2.83 -21.75 10.17
CA GLN A 101 -2.58 -23.16 10.41
C GLN A 101 -3.15 -24.02 9.28
N GLN A 102 -2.44 -25.11 8.94
CA GLN A 102 -2.65 -25.94 7.74
C GLN A 102 -4.05 -26.53 7.56
N THR A 103 -4.89 -26.51 8.60
CA THR A 103 -6.28 -26.99 8.55
C THR A 103 -7.24 -26.00 7.89
N GLN A 104 -6.83 -24.77 7.60
CA GLN A 104 -7.67 -23.80 6.89
C GLN A 104 -7.37 -23.75 5.39
N THR A 105 -8.41 -23.93 4.58
CA THR A 105 -8.36 -23.69 3.14
C THR A 105 -8.47 -22.20 2.88
N ILE A 106 -7.33 -21.53 2.78
CA ILE A 106 -7.28 -20.10 2.43
C ILE A 106 -6.69 -19.97 1.04
N ASP A 107 -7.38 -19.23 0.19
CA ASP A 107 -6.84 -18.86 -1.11
C ASP A 107 -5.65 -17.91 -0.90
N MET A 108 -4.46 -18.38 -1.25
CA MET A 108 -3.22 -17.62 -1.14
C MET A 108 -3.05 -16.55 -2.23
N ASN A 109 -3.88 -16.62 -3.28
CA ASN A 109 -3.89 -15.64 -4.36
C ASN A 109 -4.83 -14.46 -4.07
N GLN A 110 -5.77 -14.62 -3.13
CA GLN A 110 -6.67 -13.55 -2.75
C GLN A 110 -5.95 -12.53 -1.84
N ARG A 111 -6.14 -11.23 -2.14
CA ARG A 111 -5.67 -10.14 -1.27
C ARG A 111 -6.41 -10.15 0.07
N ARG A 112 -5.66 -10.03 1.16
CA ARG A 112 -6.20 -10.06 2.51
C ARG A 112 -5.50 -9.12 3.47
N ILE A 113 -6.25 -8.62 4.44
CA ILE A 113 -5.73 -7.81 5.55
C ILE A 113 -6.07 -8.56 6.83
N VAL A 114 -5.05 -8.87 7.62
CA VAL A 114 -5.19 -9.64 8.86
C VAL A 114 -4.95 -8.71 10.03
N PHE A 115 -5.98 -8.51 10.85
CA PHE A 115 -5.87 -7.76 12.10
C PHE A 115 -5.50 -8.70 13.23
N VAL A 116 -4.50 -8.34 14.01
CA VAL A 116 -3.88 -9.19 15.07
C VAL A 116 -3.81 -8.43 16.39
N ARG A 117 -3.51 -9.09 17.51
CA ARG A 117 -3.52 -8.41 18.81
C ARG A 117 -2.42 -7.36 18.88
N ALA A 118 -2.68 -6.30 19.64
CA ALA A 118 -1.66 -5.28 19.89
C ALA A 118 -0.49 -5.88 20.67
N GLY A 119 0.74 -5.53 20.31
CA GLY A 119 1.97 -6.03 20.92
C GLY A 119 2.63 -7.20 20.19
N ASP A 120 2.01 -7.74 19.14
CA ASP A 120 2.55 -8.85 18.34
C ASP A 120 3.66 -8.42 17.35
N GLY A 121 3.93 -7.11 17.21
CA GLY A 121 5.00 -6.55 16.35
C GLY A 121 4.56 -5.29 15.61
N ILE A 122 5.38 -4.84 14.65
CA ILE A 122 5.06 -3.74 13.73
C ILE A 122 4.34 -4.29 12.49
N ALA A 123 3.43 -3.49 11.93
CA ALA A 123 2.72 -3.79 10.70
C ALA A 123 3.65 -4.26 9.55
N SER A 124 3.11 -5.04 8.64
CA SER A 124 3.85 -5.53 7.48
C SER A 124 2.94 -5.69 6.28
N SER A 125 3.53 -5.52 5.10
CA SER A 125 2.85 -5.70 3.83
C SER A 125 3.67 -6.57 2.88
N THR A 126 2.95 -7.43 2.17
CA THR A 126 3.41 -8.25 1.05
C THR A 126 2.43 -8.03 -0.11
N ALA A 127 2.71 -8.58 -1.30
CA ALA A 127 1.84 -8.41 -2.48
C ALA A 127 0.36 -8.80 -2.25
N ASN A 128 0.10 -9.82 -1.41
CA ASN A 128 -1.25 -10.35 -1.18
C ASN A 128 -1.72 -10.26 0.28
N GLN A 129 -0.87 -9.87 1.23
CA GLN A 129 -1.22 -9.82 2.65
C GLN A 129 -0.69 -8.54 3.32
N ILE A 130 -1.57 -7.82 4.00
CA ILE A 130 -1.23 -6.81 4.99
C ILE A 130 -1.53 -7.39 6.38
N ILE A 131 -0.65 -7.14 7.34
CA ILE A 131 -0.85 -7.48 8.76
C ILE A 131 -0.82 -6.18 9.56
N LEU A 132 -1.87 -5.97 10.35
CA LEU A 132 -2.05 -4.75 11.16
C LEU A 132 -2.44 -5.11 12.59
N PRO A 133 -1.94 -4.40 13.61
CA PRO A 133 -2.47 -4.57 14.95
C PRO A 133 -3.92 -4.03 15.04
N ILE A 134 -4.73 -4.61 15.92
CA ILE A 134 -6.14 -4.23 16.17
C ILE A 134 -6.33 -2.79 16.65
N ASN A 135 -5.26 -2.10 17.00
CA ASN A 135 -5.25 -0.70 17.39
C ASN A 135 -4.64 0.20 16.31
N ALA A 136 -4.37 -0.31 15.10
CA ALA A 136 -3.87 0.46 13.98
C ALA A 136 -4.76 1.69 13.71
N SER A 137 -4.14 2.85 13.54
CA SER A 137 -4.86 4.05 13.12
C SER A 137 -5.31 3.90 11.66
N LEU A 138 -6.29 4.72 11.25
CA LEU A 138 -6.70 4.80 9.86
C LEU A 138 -5.52 5.21 8.96
N SER A 139 -4.61 6.04 9.47
CA SER A 139 -3.41 6.50 8.76
C SER A 139 -2.38 5.38 8.57
N LEU A 140 -2.16 4.51 9.57
CA LEU A 140 -1.35 3.30 9.40
C LEU A 140 -1.99 2.32 8.40
N PHE A 141 -3.32 2.11 8.49
CA PHE A 141 -4.04 1.31 7.50
C PHE A 141 -3.85 1.87 6.07
N ALA A 142 -3.97 3.19 5.90
CA ALA A 142 -3.75 3.86 4.63
C ALA A 142 -2.32 3.71 4.11
N HIS A 143 -1.31 3.80 4.98
CA HIS A 143 0.09 3.58 4.63
C HIS A 143 0.31 2.18 4.03
N GLU A 144 -0.20 1.14 4.69
CA GLU A 144 -0.07 -0.23 4.18
C GLU A 144 -0.84 -0.46 2.88
N ILE A 145 -2.02 0.16 2.71
CA ILE A 145 -2.74 0.17 1.42
C ILE A 145 -1.93 0.91 0.35
N GLY A 146 -1.22 1.98 0.71
CA GLY A 146 -0.28 2.69 -0.17
C GLY A 146 0.77 1.75 -0.78
N HIS A 147 1.29 0.80 0.01
CA HIS A 147 2.15 -0.25 -0.53
C HIS A 147 1.44 -1.08 -1.60
N TRP A 148 0.27 -1.65 -1.33
CA TRP A 148 -0.47 -2.41 -2.35
C TRP A 148 -0.80 -1.65 -3.63
N LEU A 149 -0.83 -0.32 -3.56
CA LEU A 149 -1.06 0.59 -4.68
C LEU A 149 0.25 1.03 -5.38
N GLY A 150 1.39 0.47 -4.99
CA GLY A 150 2.68 0.63 -5.66
C GLY A 150 3.56 1.75 -5.11
N LEU A 151 3.28 2.24 -3.91
CA LEU A 151 4.15 3.19 -3.22
C LEU A 151 5.17 2.48 -2.32
N ALA A 152 6.38 3.01 -2.26
CA ALA A 152 7.47 2.53 -1.43
C ALA A 152 7.71 3.47 -0.24
N ASP A 153 8.32 2.92 0.81
CA ASP A 153 8.75 3.70 1.97
C ASP A 153 9.78 4.77 1.61
N GLU A 154 9.62 5.96 2.19
CA GLU A 154 10.53 7.10 2.04
C GLU A 154 11.45 7.28 3.26
N TYR A 155 11.15 6.57 4.36
CA TYR A 155 12.06 6.45 5.49
C TYR A 155 13.13 5.36 5.22
N ALA A 156 14.20 5.32 6.02
CA ALA A 156 15.24 4.31 5.84
C ALA A 156 14.68 2.89 5.96
N MET A 157 14.76 2.06 4.92
CA MET A 157 14.29 0.68 5.01
C MET A 157 15.18 -0.13 5.97
N ALA A 158 14.62 -1.22 6.52
CA ALA A 158 15.43 -2.22 7.21
C ALA A 158 16.52 -2.76 6.25
N PRO A 159 17.76 -2.99 6.71
CA PRO A 159 18.85 -3.42 5.83
C PRO A 159 18.49 -4.61 4.93
N GLU A 160 17.84 -5.63 5.49
CA GLU A 160 17.42 -6.83 4.77
C GLU A 160 16.42 -6.57 3.63
N LEU A 161 15.59 -5.51 3.76
CA LEU A 161 14.64 -5.10 2.73
C LEU A 161 15.31 -4.17 1.71
N ALA A 162 16.13 -3.25 2.19
CA ALA A 162 16.84 -2.27 1.39
C ALA A 162 17.77 -2.96 0.36
N GLU A 163 18.47 -4.03 0.74
CA GLU A 163 19.37 -4.78 -0.16
C GLU A 163 18.65 -5.35 -1.39
N GLY A 164 17.38 -5.76 -1.26
CA GLY A 164 16.56 -6.22 -2.37
C GLY A 164 16.03 -5.05 -3.19
N PHE A 165 15.45 -4.05 -2.52
CA PHE A 165 14.83 -2.88 -3.14
C PHE A 165 15.83 -2.04 -3.94
N CYS A 166 16.91 -1.60 -3.30
CA CYS A 166 17.83 -0.60 -3.84
C CYS A 166 18.72 -1.10 -4.98
N VAL A 167 18.77 -2.42 -5.21
CA VAL A 167 19.48 -3.03 -6.33
C VAL A 167 18.53 -3.58 -7.41
N GLY A 168 17.23 -3.31 -7.30
CA GLY A 168 16.23 -3.71 -8.29
C GLY A 168 15.84 -5.18 -8.27
N ARG A 169 16.05 -5.89 -7.15
CA ARG A 169 15.65 -7.30 -6.96
C ARG A 169 14.29 -7.44 -6.28
N TYR A 170 13.59 -6.34 -6.05
CA TYR A 170 12.34 -6.33 -5.32
C TYR A 170 11.13 -6.42 -6.26
N ASN A 171 10.27 -7.40 -6.03
CA ASN A 171 9.10 -7.68 -6.85
C ASN A 171 7.88 -6.85 -6.39
N HIS A 172 8.02 -5.53 -6.40
CA HIS A 172 6.97 -4.60 -6.03
C HIS A 172 7.15 -3.30 -6.81
N ALA A 173 6.04 -2.70 -7.25
CA ALA A 173 6.09 -1.40 -7.91
C ALA A 173 6.63 -0.32 -6.97
N SER A 174 7.31 0.69 -7.53
CA SER A 174 7.73 1.86 -6.79
C SER A 174 7.48 3.10 -7.64
N PHE A 175 6.33 3.72 -7.44
CA PHE A 175 5.92 4.89 -8.21
C PHE A 175 6.41 6.20 -7.62
N ASN A 176 6.63 6.27 -6.30
CA ASN A 176 7.10 7.47 -5.59
C ASN A 176 8.60 7.46 -5.28
N VAL A 177 9.33 6.36 -5.48
CA VAL A 177 10.77 6.29 -5.20
C VAL A 177 11.53 5.76 -6.42
N VAL A 178 12.61 6.45 -6.78
CA VAL A 178 13.58 5.97 -7.78
C VAL A 178 14.97 5.89 -7.15
N VAL A 179 15.77 4.94 -7.60
CA VAL A 179 17.13 4.72 -7.08
C VAL A 179 18.17 4.98 -8.17
N THR A 180 19.25 5.67 -7.81
CA THR A 180 20.41 5.90 -8.67
C THR A 180 21.69 5.39 -8.00
N ASP A 181 22.69 5.06 -8.82
CA ASP A 181 24.02 4.66 -8.35
C ASP A 181 24.95 5.86 -8.11
N ASN A 182 24.59 7.02 -8.66
CA ASN A 182 25.38 8.23 -8.61
C ASN A 182 24.49 9.44 -8.34
N THR A 183 25.07 10.45 -7.70
CA THR A 183 24.46 11.77 -7.48
C THR A 183 24.94 12.82 -8.48
N VAL A 184 25.89 12.46 -9.35
CA VAL A 184 26.39 13.31 -10.44
C VAL A 184 26.25 12.53 -11.75
N MET A 185 25.71 13.18 -12.77
CA MET A 185 25.43 12.58 -14.08
C MET A 185 25.80 13.52 -15.20
N SER A 186 26.10 12.97 -16.38
CA SER A 186 26.12 13.72 -17.62
C SER A 186 24.71 14.17 -18.03
N GLY A 187 24.62 15.20 -18.88
CA GLY A 187 23.32 15.62 -19.43
C GLY A 187 22.56 14.50 -20.16
N ARG A 188 23.30 13.56 -20.79
CA ARG A 188 22.71 12.38 -21.44
C ARG A 188 22.09 11.42 -20.43
N GLU A 189 22.83 11.08 -19.37
CA GLU A 189 22.35 10.19 -18.30
C GLU A 189 21.16 10.79 -17.56
N LEU A 190 21.21 12.09 -17.26
CA LEU A 190 20.11 12.79 -16.61
C LEU A 190 18.83 12.79 -17.46
N LYS A 191 18.96 13.01 -18.78
CA LYS A 191 17.84 12.91 -19.72
C LYS A 191 17.26 11.49 -19.80
N GLN A 192 18.11 10.46 -19.69
CA GLN A 192 17.67 9.06 -19.62
C GLN A 192 16.99 8.74 -18.29
N LEU A 193 17.46 9.31 -17.17
CA LEU A 193 16.79 9.22 -15.87
C LEU A 193 15.39 9.85 -15.94
N TRP A 194 15.30 11.11 -16.39
CA TRP A 194 14.02 11.82 -16.56
C TRP A 194 13.00 11.03 -17.38
N ARG A 195 13.43 10.37 -18.46
CA ARG A 195 12.55 9.54 -19.31
C ARG A 195 11.92 8.35 -18.59
N ARG A 196 12.56 7.84 -17.54
CA ARG A 196 12.15 6.65 -16.78
C ARG A 196 11.43 6.99 -15.48
N LEU A 197 11.34 8.27 -15.09
CA LEU A 197 10.64 8.65 -13.87
C LEU A 197 9.14 8.33 -13.98
N PRO A 198 8.53 7.70 -12.97
CA PRO A 198 7.07 7.51 -12.94
C PRO A 198 6.32 8.84 -13.03
N TRP A 199 6.80 9.87 -12.33
CA TRP A 199 6.26 11.23 -12.33
C TRP A 199 6.85 12.13 -13.42
N ARG A 200 7.43 11.58 -14.49
CA ARG A 200 8.03 12.39 -15.58
C ARG A 200 7.09 13.47 -16.12
N HIS A 201 5.79 13.18 -16.18
CA HIS A 201 4.79 14.11 -16.71
C HIS A 201 4.68 15.41 -15.88
N ALA A 202 5.03 15.36 -14.60
CA ALA A 202 5.05 16.51 -13.70
C ALA A 202 6.40 17.29 -13.73
N VAL A 203 7.37 16.83 -14.54
CA VAL A 203 8.68 17.48 -14.70
C VAL A 203 8.84 17.91 -16.16
N ALA A 204 8.61 19.20 -16.42
CA ALA A 204 8.60 19.74 -17.78
C ALA A 204 9.96 19.62 -18.50
N ASP A 205 11.06 19.77 -17.76
CA ASP A 205 12.41 19.72 -18.29
C ASP A 205 13.35 18.92 -17.40
N TRP A 206 14.13 18.01 -18.00
CA TRP A 206 15.12 17.18 -17.28
C TRP A 206 16.13 18.01 -16.49
N ARG A 207 16.40 19.26 -16.90
CA ARG A 207 17.29 20.20 -16.19
C ARG A 207 16.75 20.61 -14.81
N GLN A 208 15.46 20.41 -14.54
CA GLN A 208 14.87 20.68 -13.21
C GLN A 208 15.25 19.62 -12.17
N LEU A 209 15.81 18.48 -12.60
CA LEU A 209 16.18 17.37 -11.74
C LEU A 209 17.57 17.51 -11.09
N ALA A 210 18.34 18.52 -11.48
CA ALA A 210 19.72 18.67 -11.07
C ALA A 210 20.23 20.11 -11.21
N THR A 211 21.27 20.44 -10.48
CA THR A 211 22.03 21.68 -10.64
C THR A 211 23.27 21.43 -11.50
N GLN A 212 23.48 22.24 -12.53
CA GLN A 212 24.66 22.15 -13.37
C GLN A 212 25.93 22.48 -12.56
N ILE A 213 26.94 21.61 -12.61
CA ILE A 213 28.25 21.84 -11.98
C ILE A 213 29.21 22.49 -12.99
N ASN A 214 29.23 21.97 -14.22
CA ASN A 214 30.04 22.43 -15.35
C ASN A 214 29.34 22.03 -16.66
N ASP A 215 30.00 22.23 -17.81
CA ASP A 215 29.41 21.97 -19.13
C ASP A 215 28.99 20.51 -19.36
N GLU A 216 29.60 19.56 -18.65
CA GLU A 216 29.36 18.13 -18.84
C GLU A 216 28.61 17.47 -17.69
N GLN A 217 28.65 18.04 -16.48
CA GLN A 217 28.20 17.39 -15.25
C GLN A 217 27.08 18.13 -14.53
N TRP A 218 26.13 17.34 -14.02
CA TRP A 218 24.94 17.77 -13.31
C TRP A 218 24.83 17.03 -11.97
N ARG A 219 24.62 17.76 -10.87
CA ARG A 219 24.38 17.18 -9.53
C ARG A 219 22.88 16.99 -9.32
N LEU A 220 22.44 15.76 -9.12
CA LEU A 220 21.05 15.42 -8.84
C LEU A 220 20.53 16.17 -7.60
N GLY A 221 19.28 16.61 -7.69
CA GLY A 221 18.61 17.41 -6.67
C GLY A 221 17.81 18.52 -7.31
N SER A 222 16.51 18.58 -7.00
CA SER A 222 15.61 19.62 -7.49
C SER A 222 15.45 20.78 -6.52
N ALA A 223 14.92 21.90 -7.00
CA ALA A 223 14.56 23.03 -6.16
C ALA A 223 13.40 22.64 -5.23
N ALA A 224 13.38 23.19 -4.01
CA ALA A 224 12.47 22.80 -2.93
C ALA A 224 10.99 22.75 -3.36
N GLU A 225 10.49 23.80 -4.02
CA GLU A 225 9.07 23.93 -4.37
C GLU A 225 8.68 23.24 -5.70
N SER A 226 9.56 22.43 -6.28
CA SER A 226 9.32 21.78 -7.56
C SER A 226 9.13 20.27 -7.42
N VAL A 227 8.29 19.69 -8.27
CA VAL A 227 8.27 18.25 -8.48
C VAL A 227 9.58 17.85 -9.15
N GLY A 228 10.28 16.85 -8.61
CA GLY A 228 11.61 16.52 -9.12
C GLY A 228 12.30 15.35 -8.41
N LEU A 229 13.58 15.53 -8.05
CA LEU A 229 14.36 14.57 -7.28
C LEU A 229 14.69 15.17 -5.91
N HIS A 230 14.00 14.69 -4.87
CA HIS A 230 14.26 15.04 -3.48
C HIS A 230 14.82 13.81 -2.75
N PRO A 231 15.96 13.92 -2.05
CA PRO A 231 16.60 12.78 -1.44
C PRO A 231 15.73 12.19 -0.31
N VAL A 232 15.66 10.87 -0.25
CA VAL A 232 14.96 10.12 0.80
C VAL A 232 15.86 9.05 1.41
N ALA A 233 15.51 8.62 2.61
CA ALA A 233 16.35 7.75 3.41
C ALA A 233 16.25 6.27 3.00
N THR A 234 15.32 5.90 2.11
CA THR A 234 14.97 4.53 1.69
C THR A 234 16.17 3.60 1.55
N CYS A 235 17.24 4.06 0.88
CA CYS A 235 18.42 3.27 0.56
C CYS A 235 19.65 3.54 1.45
N ASN A 236 19.50 4.21 2.60
CA ASN A 236 20.63 4.57 3.48
C ASN A 236 21.46 3.37 3.96
N ALA A 237 20.87 2.17 4.01
CA ALA A 237 21.56 0.95 4.41
C ALA A 237 22.39 0.30 3.28
N VAL A 238 22.29 0.78 2.04
CA VAL A 238 22.95 0.17 0.87
C VAL A 238 23.98 1.14 0.30
N ALA A 239 25.26 0.78 0.43
CA ALA A 239 26.36 1.61 -0.04
C ALA A 239 26.26 1.86 -1.56
N GLY A 240 26.51 3.12 -1.97
CA GLY A 240 26.49 3.52 -3.38
C GLY A 240 25.09 3.61 -3.99
N LYS A 241 24.02 3.58 -3.19
CA LYS A 241 22.65 3.77 -3.66
C LYS A 241 22.04 5.04 -3.09
N PHE A 242 21.36 5.80 -3.95
CA PHE A 242 20.71 7.05 -3.61
C PHE A 242 19.24 6.97 -4.02
N ALA A 243 18.33 7.21 -3.07
CA ALA A 243 16.90 7.16 -3.30
C ALA A 243 16.31 8.57 -3.39
N TRP A 244 15.34 8.73 -4.30
CA TRP A 244 14.74 10.02 -4.61
C TRP A 244 13.22 9.90 -4.69
N ARG A 245 12.51 10.90 -4.17
CA ARG A 245 11.07 11.06 -4.27
C ARG A 245 10.69 12.32 -5.07
N PRO A 246 9.45 12.43 -5.57
CA PRO A 246 9.02 13.59 -6.36
C PRO A 246 8.81 14.89 -5.59
N LEU A 247 8.50 14.84 -4.29
CA LEU A 247 8.07 16.01 -3.51
C LEU A 247 9.04 16.28 -2.34
N ILE A 248 9.24 17.54 -1.98
CA ILE A 248 10.05 17.85 -0.79
C ILE A 248 9.28 17.62 0.52
N ALA A 249 7.97 17.86 0.49
CA ALA A 249 7.10 17.74 1.66
C ALA A 249 7.13 16.32 2.23
N MET A 250 6.95 16.21 3.55
CA MET A 250 6.79 14.90 4.18
C MET A 250 5.48 14.28 3.71
N THR A 251 5.49 12.96 3.49
CA THR A 251 4.34 12.23 2.96
C THR A 251 3.94 11.09 3.90
N PRO A 252 2.74 10.51 3.74
CA PRO A 252 2.33 9.32 4.48
C PRO A 252 3.29 8.12 4.30
N MET A 253 4.07 8.09 3.22
CA MET A 253 5.07 7.05 2.96
C MET A 253 6.40 7.30 3.70
N GLN A 254 6.60 8.49 4.25
CA GLN A 254 7.72 8.79 5.16
C GLN A 254 7.31 8.62 6.63
N TYR A 255 6.12 9.10 6.99
CA TYR A 255 5.53 8.96 8.32
C TYR A 255 4.03 8.73 8.18
N HIS A 256 3.54 7.58 8.63
CA HIS A 256 2.14 7.19 8.43
C HIS A 256 1.14 8.11 9.13
N ASP A 257 1.53 8.83 10.18
CA ASP A 257 0.65 9.78 10.89
C ASP A 257 0.36 11.07 10.11
N ILE A 258 1.03 11.26 8.96
CA ILE A 258 0.71 12.34 8.03
C ILE A 258 -0.60 11.96 7.32
N ASN A 259 -1.63 12.77 7.51
CA ASN A 259 -2.97 12.51 6.98
C ASN A 259 -3.24 13.15 5.61
N GLU A 260 -2.28 13.89 5.07
CA GLU A 260 -2.38 14.53 3.77
C GLU A 260 -1.71 13.68 2.69
N TRP A 261 -2.52 13.16 1.77
CA TRP A 261 -2.03 12.40 0.62
C TRP A 261 -1.82 13.34 -0.56
N PRO A 262 -0.58 13.49 -1.07
CA PRO A 262 -0.31 14.39 -2.18
C PRO A 262 -1.09 13.99 -3.43
N GLU A 263 -1.65 14.97 -4.14
CA GLU A 263 -2.42 14.74 -5.38
C GLU A 263 -1.59 13.96 -6.41
N LEU A 264 -0.29 14.28 -6.54
CA LEU A 264 0.62 13.55 -7.41
C LEU A 264 0.69 12.05 -7.08
N TYR A 265 0.55 11.64 -5.81
CA TYR A 265 0.61 10.22 -5.44
C TYR A 265 -0.67 9.52 -5.86
N LEU A 266 -1.82 10.20 -5.72
CA LEU A 266 -3.10 9.68 -6.21
C LEU A 266 -3.08 9.54 -7.74
N GLU A 267 -2.47 10.49 -8.47
CA GLU A 267 -2.28 10.40 -9.93
C GLU A 267 -1.39 9.21 -10.32
N LEU A 268 -0.27 9.03 -9.62
CA LEU A 268 0.65 7.91 -9.86
C LEU A 268 -0.01 6.54 -9.63
N ILE A 269 -0.88 6.44 -8.63
CA ILE A 269 -1.67 5.23 -8.35
C ILE A 269 -2.71 4.99 -9.45
N ALA A 270 -3.40 6.05 -9.89
CA ALA A 270 -4.46 5.95 -10.89
C ALA A 270 -3.92 5.58 -12.29
N HIS A 271 -2.69 5.99 -12.61
CA HIS A 271 -2.09 5.82 -13.93
C HIS A 271 -0.70 5.17 -13.84
N PRO A 272 -0.61 3.89 -13.42
CA PRO A 272 0.66 3.19 -13.35
C PRO A 272 1.26 3.09 -14.76
N ARG A 273 2.52 3.51 -14.91
CA ARG A 273 3.26 3.53 -16.18
C ARG A 273 4.30 2.43 -16.27
#